data_AF-A0A7S4ER42-F1
#
_entry.id   AF-A0A7S4ER42-F1
#
_cell.length_a   1.000
_cell.length_b   1.000
_cell.length_c   1.000
_cell.angle_alpha   90.00
_cell.angle_beta   90.00
_cell.angle_gamma   90.00
#
_symmetry.space_group_name_H-M   'P 1'
#
loop_
_entity.id
_entity.type
_entity.pdbx_description
1 polymer ?
#
loop_
_entity_poly.entity_id
_entity_poly.type
_entity_poly.pdbx_seq_one_letter_code
_entity_poly.pdbx_strand_id
1 'polypeptide(L)'
;AIDAARAVQRASLKATLKLTLCDLSDDVVDKKALYDLVRLAHTDKYLKRQLRVLDEAEDESVGPGSVMSAGHDECNDTLVTHGTLQAVLSAIHVVKSGVDGVLGNRFANGFCCVRPPGHHVGRDGRTEDAPTQGFCFFNNVAIAAKYAVDSCGLQRVAVIDFDVHHGNGARARSGVP
;
A
#
# COMPACT_ATOMS: atom_id res chain seq x y z
N ALA A 1 -1.57 -8.40 18.61
CA ALA A 1 -1.38 -7.00 18.15
C ALA A 1 -2.16 -6.69 16.88
N ILE A 2 -2.05 -7.52 15.83
CA ILE A 2 -2.78 -7.37 14.56
C ILE A 2 -4.30 -7.36 14.73
N ASP A 3 -4.85 -8.27 15.54
CA ASP A 3 -6.31 -8.33 15.78
C ASP A 3 -6.83 -7.14 16.58
N ALA A 4 -5.99 -6.57 17.46
CA ALA A 4 -6.31 -5.33 18.18
C ALA A 4 -6.31 -4.12 17.23
N ALA A 5 -5.35 -4.03 16.30
CA ALA A 5 -5.35 -2.99 15.27
C ALA A 5 -6.56 -3.11 14.32
N ARG A 6 -6.90 -4.33 13.91
CA ARG A 6 -8.13 -4.63 13.15
C ARG A 6 -9.38 -4.21 13.93
N ALA A 7 -9.45 -4.52 15.22
CA ALA A 7 -10.59 -4.18 16.07
C ALA A 7 -10.74 -2.66 16.26
N VAL A 8 -9.64 -1.92 16.49
CA VAL A 8 -9.67 -0.46 16.61
C VAL A 8 -10.08 0.18 15.28
N GLN A 9 -9.55 -0.29 14.15
CA GLN A 9 -9.92 0.23 12.83
C GLN A 9 -11.39 -0.06 12.53
N ARG A 10 -11.88 -1.26 12.82
CA ARG A 10 -13.31 -1.64 12.70
C ARG A 10 -14.20 -0.79 13.59
N ALA A 11 -13.81 -0.54 14.84
CA ALA A 11 -14.58 0.26 15.79
C ALA A 11 -14.66 1.73 15.35
N SER A 12 -13.53 2.33 14.95
CA SER A 12 -13.48 3.71 14.47
C SER A 12 -14.27 3.91 13.17
N LEU A 13 -14.22 2.94 12.25
CA LEU A 13 -14.95 2.99 10.97
C LEU A 13 -16.46 2.78 11.16
N LYS A 14 -16.88 1.84 12.02
CA LYS A 14 -18.31 1.60 12.32
C LYS A 14 -18.98 2.77 13.05
N ALA A 15 -18.25 3.46 13.93
CA ALA A 15 -18.85 4.49 14.79
C ALA A 15 -19.11 5.82 14.06
N THR A 16 -18.38 6.12 12.99
CA THR A 16 -18.31 7.49 12.44
C THR A 16 -18.95 7.65 11.07
N LEU A 17 -18.89 6.62 10.23
CA LEU A 17 -19.33 6.69 8.85
C LEU A 17 -20.29 5.52 8.63
N LYS A 18 -21.49 5.75 8.10
CA LYS A 18 -22.37 4.67 7.59
C LYS A 18 -21.73 4.01 6.36
N LEU A 19 -20.51 3.48 6.51
CA LEU A 19 -19.75 2.77 5.51
C LEU A 19 -20.22 1.31 5.54
N THR A 20 -20.57 0.79 4.37
CA THR A 20 -20.52 -0.65 4.15
C THR A 20 -19.06 -1.06 4.26
N LEU A 21 -18.65 -1.56 5.42
CA LEU A 21 -17.36 -2.22 5.59
C LEU A 21 -17.40 -3.50 4.76
N CYS A 22 -16.83 -3.45 3.55
CA CYS A 22 -16.33 -4.66 2.93
C CYS A 22 -15.10 -5.09 3.74
N ASP A 23 -15.31 -6.05 4.64
CA ASP A 23 -14.25 -6.70 5.39
C ASP A 23 -13.51 -7.62 4.41
N LEU A 24 -12.41 -7.11 3.86
CA LEU A 24 -11.60 -7.80 2.85
C LEU A 24 -10.48 -8.64 3.47
N SER A 25 -10.52 -8.86 4.80
CA SER A 25 -9.45 -9.54 5.54
C SER A 25 -9.53 -11.07 5.53
N ASP A 26 -10.67 -11.64 5.08
CA ASP A 26 -10.96 -13.06 5.24
C ASP A 26 -10.67 -13.87 3.95
N ASP A 27 -10.37 -13.19 2.84
CA ASP A 27 -9.89 -13.86 1.64
C ASP A 27 -8.43 -14.29 1.85
N VAL A 28 -8.14 -15.57 1.60
CA VAL A 28 -6.75 -16.03 1.45
C VAL A 28 -6.20 -15.37 0.19
N VAL A 29 -5.52 -14.23 0.37
CA VAL A 29 -4.99 -13.49 -0.76
C VAL A 29 -3.69 -14.12 -1.23
N ASP A 30 -3.65 -14.50 -2.50
CA ASP A 30 -2.43 -14.99 -3.15
C ASP A 30 -1.36 -13.88 -3.14
N LYS A 31 -0.28 -14.11 -2.37
CA LYS A 31 0.87 -13.18 -2.29
C LYS A 31 1.46 -12.90 -3.66
N LYS A 32 1.51 -13.91 -4.55
CA LYS A 32 2.07 -13.75 -5.88
C LYS A 32 1.25 -12.73 -6.68
N ALA A 33 -0.07 -12.86 -6.66
CA ALA A 33 -0.96 -11.91 -7.33
C ALA A 33 -0.78 -10.47 -6.79
N LEU A 34 -0.59 -10.31 -5.48
CA LEU A 34 -0.30 -8.99 -4.89
C LEU A 34 1.06 -8.43 -5.32
N TYR A 35 2.08 -9.26 -5.44
CA TYR A 35 3.37 -8.82 -5.97
C TYR A 35 3.28 -8.39 -7.43
N ASP A 36 2.45 -9.06 -8.23
CA ASP A 36 2.20 -8.68 -9.62
C ASP A 36 1.49 -7.31 -9.71
N LEU A 37 0.61 -6.97 -8.75
CA LEU A 37 0.05 -5.61 -8.62
C LEU A 37 1.12 -4.57 -8.25
N VAL A 38 2.03 -4.89 -7.33
CA VAL A 38 3.13 -3.98 -6.95
C VAL A 38 4.01 -3.63 -8.15
N ARG A 39 4.26 -4.60 -9.04
CA ARG A 39 5.05 -4.42 -10.27
C ARG A 39 4.45 -3.44 -11.27
N LEU A 40 3.17 -3.13 -11.16
CA LEU A 40 2.56 -2.08 -11.97
C LEU A 40 3.24 -0.74 -11.64
N ALA A 41 3.39 -0.41 -10.36
CA ALA A 41 3.89 0.88 -9.91
C ALA A 41 5.39 0.90 -9.58
N HIS A 42 6.00 -0.26 -9.31
CA HIS A 42 7.37 -0.36 -8.83
C HIS A 42 8.24 -1.32 -9.65
N THR A 43 9.55 -1.08 -9.64
CA THR A 43 10.51 -1.98 -10.29
C THR A 43 10.63 -3.31 -9.52
N ASP A 44 11.02 -4.34 -10.26
CA ASP A 44 11.32 -5.66 -9.69
C ASP A 44 12.49 -5.61 -8.70
N LYS A 45 13.45 -4.71 -8.95
CA LYS A 45 14.59 -4.44 -8.08
C LYS A 45 14.13 -3.87 -6.74
N TYR A 46 13.25 -2.86 -6.74
CA TYR A 46 12.72 -2.25 -5.53
C TYR A 46 11.86 -3.23 -4.73
N LEU A 47 10.96 -3.95 -5.40
CA LEU A 47 10.14 -5.00 -4.79
C LEU A 47 11.02 -6.02 -4.05
N LYS A 48 12.02 -6.59 -4.72
CA LYS A 48 12.94 -7.57 -4.11
C LYS A 48 13.70 -6.99 -2.92
N ARG A 49 14.08 -5.71 -2.97
CA ARG A 49 14.77 -5.04 -1.85
C ARG A 49 13.85 -4.93 -0.63
N GLN A 50 12.62 -4.46 -0.82
CA GLN A 50 11.67 -4.29 0.27
C GLN A 50 11.22 -5.64 0.85
N LEU A 51 11.02 -6.65 0.00
CA LEU A 51 10.65 -7.99 0.47
C LEU A 51 11.72 -8.61 1.37
N ARG A 52 13.02 -8.42 1.09
CA ARG A 52 14.08 -8.90 1.99
C ARG A 52 13.91 -8.36 3.41
N VAL A 53 13.73 -7.05 3.55
CA VAL A 53 13.59 -6.42 4.88
C VAL A 53 12.28 -6.80 5.55
N LEU A 54 11.20 -6.93 4.78
CA LEU A 54 9.90 -7.34 5.29
C LEU A 54 9.92 -8.81 5.75
N ASP A 55 10.55 -9.71 5.00
CA ASP A 55 10.68 -11.13 5.35
C ASP A 55 11.61 -11.32 6.55
N GLU A 56 12.71 -10.56 6.64
CA GLU A 56 13.61 -10.55 7.80
C GLU A 56 12.87 -10.16 9.08
N ALA A 57 11.95 -9.20 9.03
CA ALA A 57 11.16 -8.78 10.20
C ALA A 57 10.11 -9.81 10.63
N GLU A 58 9.78 -10.80 9.80
CA GLU A 58 8.88 -11.91 10.13
C GLU A 58 9.62 -13.10 10.76
N ASP A 59 10.96 -13.13 10.70
CA ASP A 59 11.77 -14.20 11.28
C ASP A 59 11.61 -14.25 12.81
N GLU A 60 11.27 -15.43 13.36
CA GLU A 60 11.05 -15.60 14.81
C GLU A 60 12.31 -15.34 15.64
N SER A 61 13.50 -15.47 15.04
CA SER A 61 14.78 -15.10 15.68
C SER A 61 14.90 -13.60 15.92
N VAL A 62 14.17 -12.78 15.14
CA VAL A 62 14.00 -11.35 15.37
C VAL A 62 12.94 -11.21 16.46
N GLY A 63 13.40 -11.13 17.71
CA GLY A 63 12.54 -11.18 18.89
C GLY A 63 11.33 -10.24 18.83
N PRO A 64 10.19 -10.60 19.46
CA PRO A 64 8.96 -9.82 19.38
C PRO A 64 9.15 -8.39 19.88
N GLY A 65 8.75 -7.42 19.05
CA GLY A 65 8.93 -5.99 19.34
C GLY A 65 10.21 -5.38 18.76
N SER A 66 11.03 -6.16 18.07
CA SER A 66 12.16 -5.64 17.30
C SER A 66 11.67 -4.68 16.20
N VAL A 67 12.39 -3.58 16.05
CA VAL A 67 12.11 -2.53 15.08
C VAL A 67 13.32 -2.42 14.16
N MET A 68 13.09 -2.56 12.86
CA MET A 68 14.10 -2.44 11.81
C MET A 68 13.79 -1.23 10.94
N SER A 69 14.80 -0.63 10.31
CA SER A 69 14.54 0.32 9.21
C SER A 69 14.14 -0.44 7.95
N ALA A 70 13.22 0.11 7.16
CA ALA A 70 12.85 -0.42 5.84
C ALA A 70 13.96 -0.29 4.77
N GLY A 71 15.13 0.25 5.15
CA GLY A 71 16.32 0.30 4.31
C GLY A 71 16.13 1.21 3.09
N HIS A 72 15.51 2.37 3.26
CA HIS A 72 15.53 3.43 2.26
C HIS A 72 16.88 4.14 2.33
N ASP A 73 17.55 4.26 1.18
CA ASP A 73 19.02 4.45 1.08
C ASP A 73 19.57 5.63 1.89
N GLU A 74 18.74 6.59 2.31
CA GLU A 74 19.16 7.75 3.13
C GLU A 74 18.09 8.24 4.14
N CYS A 75 16.94 7.54 4.27
CA CYS A 75 15.85 7.93 5.17
C CYS A 75 15.39 6.74 6.03
N ASN A 76 15.56 6.83 7.35
CA ASN A 76 15.20 5.77 8.31
C ASN A 76 13.86 6.03 9.02
N ASP A 77 12.97 6.83 8.43
CA ASP A 77 11.67 7.15 9.03
C ASP A 77 10.64 6.01 8.91
N THR A 78 10.87 5.07 7.99
CA THR A 78 9.99 3.95 7.73
C THR A 78 10.50 2.73 8.49
N LEU A 79 9.71 2.33 9.50
CA LEU A 79 10.06 1.26 10.42
C LEU A 79 9.28 -0.01 10.09
N VAL A 80 9.93 -1.15 10.31
CA VAL A 80 9.41 -2.49 10.08
C VAL A 80 9.40 -3.25 11.40
N THR A 81 8.29 -3.92 11.67
CA THR A 81 8.13 -4.89 12.77
C THR A 81 7.49 -6.17 12.24
N HIS A 82 7.49 -7.23 13.05
CA HIS A 82 6.68 -8.41 12.80
C HIS A 82 5.22 -8.04 12.44
N GLY A 83 4.65 -8.67 11.41
CA GLY A 83 3.33 -8.37 10.85
C GLY A 83 3.27 -7.21 9.85
N THR A 84 4.37 -6.51 9.60
CA THR A 84 4.38 -5.39 8.62
C THR A 84 4.14 -5.89 7.20
N LEU A 85 4.67 -7.07 6.83
CA LEU A 85 4.42 -7.64 5.51
C LEU A 85 2.92 -7.88 5.30
N GLN A 86 2.24 -8.44 6.29
CA GLN A 86 0.80 -8.66 6.22
C GLN A 86 0.03 -7.35 6.09
N ALA A 87 0.42 -6.30 6.83
CA ALA A 87 -0.21 -4.99 6.73
C ALA A 87 -0.04 -4.36 5.33
N VAL A 88 1.19 -4.41 4.78
CA VAL A 88 1.51 -3.95 3.42
C VAL A 88 0.64 -4.66 2.38
N LEU A 89 0.58 -5.99 2.44
CA LEU A 89 -0.20 -6.80 1.50
C LEU A 89 -1.71 -6.52 1.62
N SER A 90 -2.20 -6.34 2.85
CA SER A 90 -3.59 -5.98 3.10
C SER A 90 -3.93 -4.61 2.51
N ALA A 91 -3.04 -3.62 2.62
CA ALA A 91 -3.25 -2.30 2.03
C ALA A 91 -3.39 -2.35 0.50
N ILE A 92 -2.52 -3.11 -0.16
CA ILE A 92 -2.56 -3.32 -1.63
C ILE A 92 -3.85 -4.03 -2.03
N HIS A 93 -4.22 -5.08 -1.30
CA HIS A 93 -5.45 -5.82 -1.56
C HIS A 93 -6.68 -4.92 -1.43
N VAL A 94 -6.78 -4.13 -0.36
CA VAL A 94 -7.93 -3.25 -0.10
C VAL A 94 -8.12 -2.22 -1.20
N VAL A 95 -7.06 -1.56 -1.67
CA VAL A 95 -7.20 -0.56 -2.74
C VAL A 95 -7.61 -1.18 -4.08
N LYS A 96 -7.10 -2.38 -4.41
CA LYS A 96 -7.54 -3.14 -5.59
C LYS A 96 -9.00 -3.54 -5.50
N SER A 97 -9.42 -4.07 -4.36
CA SER A 97 -10.81 -4.47 -4.12
C SER A 97 -11.77 -3.28 -4.10
N GLY A 98 -11.31 -2.11 -3.64
CA GLY A 98 -12.02 -0.84 -3.77
C GLY A 98 -12.28 -0.46 -5.23
N VAL A 99 -11.25 -0.55 -6.09
CA VAL A 99 -11.38 -0.33 -7.54
C VAL A 99 -12.38 -1.33 -8.15
N ASP A 100 -12.24 -2.62 -7.88
CA ASP A 100 -13.17 -3.64 -8.39
C ASP A 100 -14.61 -3.38 -7.97
N GLY A 101 -14.83 -2.94 -6.73
CA GLY A 101 -16.17 -2.74 -6.20
C GLY A 101 -16.87 -1.54 -6.82
N VAL A 102 -16.14 -0.44 -7.05
CA VAL A 102 -16.69 0.71 -7.80
C VAL A 102 -16.97 0.32 -9.24
N LEU A 103 -15.98 -0.25 -9.95
CA LEU A 103 -16.12 -0.58 -11.37
C LEU A 103 -17.11 -1.71 -11.63
N GLY A 104 -17.26 -2.63 -10.68
CA GLY A 104 -18.25 -3.71 -10.70
C GLY A 104 -19.65 -3.29 -10.23
N ASN A 105 -19.91 -2.00 -10.03
CA ASN A 105 -21.19 -1.45 -9.53
C ASN A 105 -21.67 -2.05 -8.19
N ARG A 106 -20.75 -2.57 -7.36
CA ARG A 106 -21.08 -3.04 -6.00
C ARG A 106 -21.34 -1.88 -5.04
N PHE A 107 -20.74 -0.73 -5.31
CA PHE A 107 -20.97 0.53 -4.59
C PHE A 107 -20.62 1.72 -5.49
N ALA A 108 -21.25 2.87 -5.25
CA ALA A 108 -21.04 4.08 -6.06
C ALA A 108 -19.69 4.77 -5.81
N ASN A 109 -19.11 4.58 -4.62
CA ASN A 109 -17.79 5.07 -4.22
C ASN A 109 -17.24 4.18 -3.09
N GLY A 110 -15.92 4.26 -2.84
CA GLY A 110 -15.25 3.49 -1.81
C GLY A 110 -14.24 4.33 -1.03
N PHE A 111 -14.12 4.06 0.27
CA PHE A 111 -13.09 4.63 1.13
C PHE A 111 -12.19 3.52 1.66
N CYS A 112 -10.90 3.56 1.29
CA CYS A 112 -9.91 2.56 1.67
C CYS A 112 -9.11 3.05 2.88
N CYS A 113 -9.52 2.65 4.09
CA CYS A 113 -8.75 2.93 5.30
C CYS A 113 -7.63 1.89 5.42
N VAL A 114 -6.41 2.25 5.01
CA VAL A 114 -5.26 1.33 4.93
C VAL A 114 -4.05 1.86 5.69
N ARG A 115 -3.24 0.93 6.20
CA ARG A 115 -1.92 1.16 6.74
C ARG A 115 -1.02 -0.01 6.31
N PRO A 116 0.23 0.23 5.88
CA PRO A 116 0.93 1.52 5.76
C PRO A 116 0.43 2.42 4.61
N PRO A 117 0.72 3.74 4.64
CA PRO A 117 0.45 4.67 3.53
C PRO A 117 1.35 4.37 2.31
N GLY A 118 1.19 5.13 1.21
CA GLY A 118 1.93 4.86 -0.02
C GLY A 118 2.42 6.04 -0.88
N HIS A 119 1.85 7.24 -0.74
CA HIS A 119 2.06 8.34 -1.71
C HIS A 119 3.50 8.93 -1.78
N HIS A 120 4.40 8.54 -0.89
CA HIS A 120 5.80 8.98 -0.87
C HIS A 120 6.79 8.00 -1.56
N VAL A 121 6.31 6.91 -2.17
CA VAL A 121 7.17 5.93 -2.85
C VAL A 121 7.17 6.14 -4.37
N GLY A 122 8.34 6.40 -4.96
CA GLY A 122 8.51 6.41 -6.41
C GLY A 122 8.86 5.03 -6.99
N ARG A 123 8.97 4.93 -8.32
CA ARG A 123 9.04 3.64 -9.04
C ARG A 123 10.19 2.72 -8.61
N ASP A 124 11.40 3.23 -8.41
CA ASP A 124 12.56 2.44 -7.97
C ASP A 124 12.90 2.65 -6.46
N GLY A 125 11.92 3.11 -5.68
CA GLY A 125 12.16 3.53 -4.29
C GLY A 125 12.83 4.89 -4.16
N ARG A 126 12.70 5.71 -5.21
CA ARG A 126 13.19 7.08 -5.31
C ARG A 126 12.15 7.94 -5.99
N THR A 127 11.92 9.11 -5.43
CA THR A 127 11.20 10.23 -6.04
C THR A 127 12.21 11.14 -6.76
N GLU A 128 11.76 12.18 -7.47
CA GLU A 128 12.67 13.07 -8.23
C GLU A 128 13.76 13.68 -7.35
N ASP A 129 13.42 14.05 -6.11
CA ASP A 129 14.32 14.82 -5.23
C ASP A 129 14.74 14.08 -3.95
N ALA A 130 14.19 12.89 -3.68
CA ALA A 130 14.45 12.18 -2.42
C ALA A 130 14.23 10.65 -2.53
N PRO A 131 14.88 9.83 -1.70
CA PRO A 131 14.48 8.42 -1.52
C PRO A 131 13.02 8.31 -1.02
N THR A 132 12.47 7.09 -1.07
CA THR A 132 11.21 6.79 -0.36
C THR A 132 11.30 7.21 1.10
N GLN A 133 10.20 7.77 1.62
CA GLN A 133 10.08 8.31 2.98
C GLN A 133 8.62 8.23 3.46
N GLY A 134 8.34 8.73 4.67
CA GLY A 134 6.99 8.96 5.18
C GLY A 134 6.20 7.70 5.45
N PHE A 135 6.85 6.67 6.00
CA PHE A 135 6.22 5.40 6.41
C PHE A 135 5.68 4.54 5.26
N CYS A 136 6.02 4.88 4.01
CA CYS A 136 5.48 4.27 2.82
C CYS A 136 6.39 3.15 2.28
N PHE A 137 5.83 1.97 2.03
CA PHE A 137 6.58 0.82 1.46
C PHE A 137 6.38 0.73 -0.06
N PHE A 138 5.12 0.74 -0.48
CA PHE A 138 4.69 0.76 -1.87
C PHE A 138 3.60 1.81 -2.04
N ASN A 139 3.47 2.34 -3.25
CA ASN A 139 2.52 3.39 -3.57
C ASN A 139 1.15 2.81 -3.89
N ASN A 140 0.34 2.58 -2.85
CA ASN A 140 -1.01 2.04 -2.96
C ASN A 140 -1.88 2.81 -3.98
N VAL A 141 -1.74 4.13 -4.03
CA VAL A 141 -2.51 5.00 -4.96
C VAL A 141 -2.06 4.78 -6.40
N ALA A 142 -0.74 4.74 -6.65
CA ALA A 142 -0.21 4.45 -7.98
C ALA A 142 -0.54 3.03 -8.43
N ILE A 143 -0.48 2.04 -7.53
CA ILE A 143 -0.89 0.66 -7.81
C ILE A 143 -2.37 0.62 -8.21
N ALA A 144 -3.26 1.27 -7.45
CA ALA A 144 -4.69 1.30 -7.77
C ALA A 144 -4.98 1.99 -9.11
N ALA A 145 -4.34 3.14 -9.36
CA ALA A 145 -4.50 3.86 -10.62
C ALA A 145 -4.03 3.04 -11.82
N LYS A 146 -2.85 2.42 -11.72
CA LYS A 146 -2.33 1.56 -12.77
C LYS A 146 -3.12 0.28 -12.95
N TYR A 147 -3.61 -0.32 -11.86
CA TYR A 147 -4.50 -1.47 -11.94
C TYR A 147 -5.78 -1.12 -12.72
N ALA A 148 -6.39 0.04 -12.42
CA ALA A 148 -7.59 0.48 -13.12
C ALA A 148 -7.36 0.73 -14.63
N VAL A 149 -6.19 1.24 -15.02
CA VAL A 149 -5.83 1.43 -16.44
C VAL A 149 -5.45 0.10 -17.09
N ASP A 150 -4.40 -0.54 -16.58
CA ASP A 150 -3.72 -1.67 -17.22
C ASP A 150 -4.54 -2.96 -17.16
N SER A 151 -5.35 -3.15 -16.11
CA SER A 151 -6.11 -4.39 -15.86
C SER A 151 -7.63 -4.23 -15.97
N CYS A 152 -8.18 -3.03 -15.74
CA CYS A 152 -9.63 -2.78 -15.84
C CYS A 152 -10.04 -2.00 -17.09
N GLY A 153 -9.07 -1.57 -17.92
CA GLY A 153 -9.35 -0.95 -19.22
C GLY A 153 -9.78 0.52 -19.15
N LEU A 154 -9.56 1.23 -18.04
CA LEU A 154 -9.79 2.67 -18.00
C LEU A 154 -8.74 3.40 -18.84
N GLN A 155 -9.16 4.42 -19.59
CA GLN A 155 -8.22 5.22 -20.39
C GLN A 155 -7.52 6.31 -19.60
N ARG A 156 -8.16 6.84 -18.56
CA ARG A 156 -7.66 7.96 -17.76
C ARG A 156 -8.09 7.80 -16.31
N VAL A 157 -7.16 8.09 -15.40
CA VAL A 157 -7.38 8.13 -13.96
C VAL A 157 -6.80 9.45 -13.45
N ALA A 158 -7.58 10.19 -12.65
CA ALA A 158 -7.10 11.37 -11.95
C ALA A 158 -6.75 10.99 -10.51
N VAL A 159 -5.58 11.42 -10.04
CA VAL A 159 -5.16 11.29 -8.63
C VAL A 159 -5.15 12.68 -8.02
N ILE A 160 -5.92 12.85 -6.95
CA ILE A 160 -5.97 14.08 -6.16
C ILE A 160 -5.39 13.76 -4.79
N ASP A 161 -4.22 14.32 -4.50
CA ASP A 161 -3.56 14.19 -3.22
C ASP A 161 -3.80 15.47 -2.40
N PHE A 162 -4.57 15.34 -1.33
CA PHE A 162 -4.89 16.41 -0.39
C PHE A 162 -4.17 16.23 0.95
N ASP A 163 -3.25 15.27 1.06
CA ASP A 163 -2.40 15.16 2.23
C ASP A 163 -1.56 16.45 2.40
N VAL A 164 -1.29 16.81 3.64
CA VAL A 164 -0.50 18.02 3.96
C VAL A 164 0.96 17.88 3.50
N HIS A 165 1.45 16.64 3.38
CA HIS A 165 2.76 16.33 2.83
C HIS A 165 2.68 16.12 1.32
N HIS A 166 3.69 16.60 0.60
CA HIS A 166 3.76 16.39 -0.84
C HIS A 166 3.92 14.90 -1.19
N GLY A 167 2.96 14.35 -1.95
CA GLY A 167 2.99 13.00 -2.50
C GLY A 167 4.02 12.81 -3.62
N ASN A 168 5.30 12.98 -3.29
CA ASN A 168 6.41 12.95 -4.26
C ASN A 168 6.51 11.64 -5.06
N GLY A 169 5.96 10.54 -4.52
CA GLY A 169 5.88 9.24 -5.20
C GLY A 169 4.89 9.21 -6.35
N ALA A 170 3.79 9.98 -6.28
CA ALA A 170 2.84 10.11 -7.38
C ALA A 170 3.37 11.00 -8.52
N ARG A 171 4.25 11.96 -8.21
CA ARG A 171 4.91 12.84 -9.18
C ARG A 171 6.07 12.18 -9.93
N ALA A 172 6.69 11.15 -9.35
CA ALA A 172 7.84 10.45 -9.94
C ALA A 172 7.44 9.69 -11.21
N ARG A 173 7.45 10.42 -12.35
CA ARG A 173 7.10 9.99 -13.71
C ARG A 173 6.21 8.75 -13.73
N SER A 174 4.92 8.96 -13.52
CA SER A 174 3.92 8.13 -14.18
C SER A 174 4.28 8.18 -15.66
N GLY A 175 4.96 7.16 -16.18
CA GLY A 175 5.23 6.98 -17.61
C GLY A 175 3.93 6.71 -18.39
N VAL A 176 2.92 7.53 -18.12
CA VAL A 176 1.75 7.75 -18.93
C VAL A 176 2.22 8.79 -19.95
N PRO A 177 2.31 8.44 -21.26
CA PRO A 177 2.60 9.42 -22.29
C PRO A 177 1.61 10.59 -22.25
#